data_AF-A0A955HTT3-F1
#
_entry.id   AF-A0A955HTT3-F1
#
_cell.length_a   1.000
_cell.length_b   1.000
_cell.length_c   1.000
_cell.angle_alpha   90.00
_cell.angle_beta   90.00
_cell.angle_gamma   90.00
#
_symmetry.space_group_name_H-M   'P 1'
#
loop_
_entity.id
_entity.type
_entity.pdbx_description
1 polymer ?
#
loop_
_entity_poly.entity_id
_entity_poly.type
_entity_poly.pdbx_seq_one_letter_code
_entity_poly.pdbx_strand_id
1 'polypeptide(L)'
;MTPATDQKIAQRYTSSTLEKKGKNKQSLQEELGWPAELKRPVVCIPGGMNEKLGGALMEAVLPGLLQMDIELLILGKGSSHYGSLFTELARTYPHKIAILPNEEVAIRKMYAAADIALFFEDPKECEELPLALSYGVVPIAPSTKALEDYNPVQEAGNGFLYEEKNMWNAFAAIVRALETNKFPFDWRTIQKHCMESVN
;
A
#
# COMPACT_ATOMS: atom_id res chain seq x y z
N MET A 1 14.68 -10.79 -0.14
CA MET A 1 13.88 -11.21 1.04
C MET A 1 12.46 -11.42 0.57
N THR A 2 11.80 -12.53 0.88
CA THR A 2 10.48 -12.85 0.33
C THR A 2 9.51 -13.30 1.43
N PRO A 3 8.19 -13.13 1.27
CA PRO A 3 7.20 -13.62 2.23
C PRO A 3 7.25 -15.16 2.41
N ALA A 4 7.89 -15.89 1.50
CA ALA A 4 8.05 -17.34 1.58
C ALA A 4 9.04 -17.76 2.67
N THR A 5 10.02 -16.92 2.98
CA THR A 5 11.10 -17.19 3.95
C THR A 5 11.12 -16.22 5.13
N ASP A 6 10.29 -15.18 5.12
CA ASP A 6 10.25 -14.20 6.21
C ASP A 6 9.69 -14.81 7.50
N GLN A 7 10.48 -14.77 8.57
CA GLN A 7 10.10 -15.30 9.89
C GLN A 7 9.48 -14.24 10.80
N LYS A 8 9.45 -12.97 10.36
CA LYS A 8 8.94 -11.83 11.11
C LYS A 8 7.46 -11.53 10.84
N ILE A 9 6.88 -12.21 9.86
CA ILE A 9 5.46 -12.10 9.50
C ILE A 9 4.67 -13.26 10.13
N ALA A 10 3.40 -13.03 10.46
CA ALA A 10 2.56 -14.00 11.15
C ALA A 10 2.34 -15.29 10.34
N GLN A 11 2.28 -15.17 9.02
CA GLN A 11 2.04 -16.28 8.10
C GLN A 11 2.88 -16.11 6.83
N ARG A 12 3.79 -17.07 6.58
CA ARG A 12 4.52 -17.16 5.31
C ARG A 12 3.61 -17.55 4.15
N TYR A 13 3.90 -16.99 2.97
CA TYR A 13 3.14 -17.23 1.74
C TYR A 13 4.01 -17.04 0.49
N THR A 14 3.48 -17.50 -0.65
CA THR A 14 4.07 -17.44 -2.00
C THR A 14 3.05 -16.82 -2.96
N SER A 15 3.44 -16.54 -4.20
CA SER A 15 2.51 -16.10 -5.26
C SER A 15 1.39 -17.11 -5.52
N SER A 16 1.64 -18.40 -5.24
CA SER A 16 0.65 -19.48 -5.33
C SER A 16 -0.24 -19.64 -4.10
N THR A 17 0.06 -18.96 -2.98
CA THR A 17 -0.67 -19.07 -1.71
C THR A 17 -1.06 -17.71 -1.12
N LEU A 18 -1.38 -16.75 -2.00
CA LEU A 18 -1.72 -15.36 -1.63
C LEU A 18 -2.91 -15.25 -0.67
N GLU A 19 -3.83 -16.21 -0.66
CA GLU A 19 -4.94 -16.26 0.30
C GLU A 19 -4.46 -16.29 1.76
N LYS A 20 -3.24 -16.78 2.02
CA LYS A 20 -2.62 -16.78 3.36
C LYS A 20 -2.24 -15.37 3.83
N LYS A 21 -2.09 -14.41 2.92
CA LYS A 21 -1.77 -13.00 3.24
C LYS A 21 -2.81 -12.39 4.18
N GLY A 22 -4.07 -12.81 4.11
CA GLY A 22 -5.14 -12.36 5.01
C GLY A 22 -4.82 -12.57 6.49
N LYS A 23 -4.08 -13.62 6.87
CA LYS A 23 -3.65 -13.83 8.26
C LYS A 23 -2.67 -12.77 8.76
N ASN A 24 -1.80 -12.27 7.88
CA ASN A 24 -0.89 -11.17 8.23
C ASN A 24 -1.66 -9.87 8.42
N LYS A 25 -2.66 -9.61 7.56
CA LYS A 25 -3.57 -8.47 7.70
C LYS A 25 -4.30 -8.50 9.04
N GLN A 26 -4.98 -9.61 9.33
CA GLN A 26 -5.68 -9.80 10.60
C GLN A 26 -4.75 -9.63 11.80
N SER A 27 -3.58 -10.27 11.77
CA SER A 27 -2.61 -10.18 12.88
C SER A 27 -2.16 -8.75 13.15
N LEU A 28 -1.97 -7.93 12.11
CA LEU A 28 -1.58 -6.53 12.28
C LEU A 28 -2.75 -5.66 12.74
N GLN A 29 -3.96 -5.90 12.23
CA GLN A 29 -5.18 -5.24 12.72
C GLN A 29 -5.37 -5.49 14.23
N GLU A 30 -5.21 -6.73 14.69
CA GLU A 30 -5.30 -7.11 16.10
C GLU A 30 -4.21 -6.42 16.94
N GLU A 31 -2.96 -6.40 16.47
CA GLU A 31 -1.83 -5.71 17.13
C GLU A 31 -2.09 -4.20 17.29
N LEU A 32 -2.77 -3.58 16.32
CA LEU A 32 -3.13 -2.15 16.33
C LEU A 32 -4.45 -1.86 17.08
N GLY A 33 -5.17 -2.88 17.55
CA GLY A 33 -6.48 -2.69 18.17
C GLY A 33 -7.57 -2.25 17.18
N TRP A 34 -7.42 -2.61 15.90
CA TRP A 34 -8.41 -2.38 14.85
C TRP A 34 -9.40 -3.54 14.76
N PRO A 35 -10.61 -3.31 14.24
CA PRO A 35 -11.51 -4.40 13.83
C PRO A 35 -10.84 -5.31 12.81
N ALA A 36 -10.96 -6.63 12.98
CA ALA A 36 -10.33 -7.63 12.12
C ALA A 36 -11.08 -7.85 10.79
N GLU A 37 -11.25 -6.78 10.00
CA GLU A 37 -12.07 -6.82 8.79
C GLU A 37 -11.21 -7.06 7.54
N LEU A 38 -11.10 -8.33 7.15
CA LEU A 38 -10.28 -8.75 6.00
C LEU A 38 -10.70 -8.13 4.66
N LYS A 39 -11.97 -7.76 4.52
CA LYS A 39 -12.53 -7.13 3.32
C LYS A 39 -12.19 -5.65 3.22
N ARG A 40 -11.82 -5.00 4.32
CA ARG A 40 -11.38 -3.61 4.30
C ARG A 40 -9.97 -3.56 3.68
N PRO A 41 -9.74 -2.73 2.66
CA PRO A 41 -8.42 -2.56 2.08
C PRO A 41 -7.48 -1.90 3.09
N VAL A 42 -6.29 -2.48 3.27
CA VAL A 42 -5.18 -1.85 3.99
C VAL A 42 -4.27 -1.19 2.98
N VAL A 43 -4.21 0.14 3.05
CA VAL A 43 -3.36 0.99 2.22
C VAL A 43 -2.14 1.40 3.05
N CYS A 44 -0.95 1.34 2.47
CA CYS A 44 0.27 1.81 3.12
C CYS A 44 0.95 2.97 2.38
N ILE A 45 1.64 3.81 3.14
CA ILE A 45 2.60 4.81 2.67
C ILE A 45 3.98 4.37 3.20
N PRO A 46 4.69 3.51 2.44
CA PRO A 46 5.84 2.79 2.96
C PRO A 46 7.10 3.65 3.11
N GLY A 47 7.23 4.74 2.34
CA GLY A 47 8.38 5.66 2.45
C GLY A 47 8.25 6.68 3.58
N GLY A 48 7.10 6.70 4.28
CA GLY A 48 6.71 7.83 5.12
C GLY A 48 6.37 9.05 4.24
N MET A 49 6.63 10.29 4.71
CA MET A 49 6.34 11.45 3.88
C MET A 49 7.24 12.67 4.08
N ASN A 50 7.62 13.28 2.97
CA ASN A 50 8.26 14.59 2.88
C ASN A 50 7.93 15.24 1.53
N GLU A 51 8.42 16.45 1.28
CA GLU A 51 8.18 17.15 0.02
C GLU A 51 8.63 16.38 -1.24
N LYS A 52 9.79 15.70 -1.17
CA LYS A 52 10.33 14.92 -2.30
C LYS A 52 9.46 13.69 -2.59
N LEU A 53 8.89 13.09 -1.54
CA LEU A 53 7.98 11.95 -1.65
C LEU A 53 6.57 12.35 -2.14
N GLY A 54 6.35 13.62 -2.53
CA GLY A 54 5.08 14.11 -3.04
C GLY A 54 4.05 14.49 -1.97
N GLY A 55 4.51 14.94 -0.80
CA GLY A 55 3.64 15.22 0.34
C GLY A 55 2.52 16.24 0.09
N ALA A 56 2.76 17.27 -0.74
CA ALA A 56 1.71 18.21 -1.14
C ALA A 56 0.56 17.52 -1.91
N LEU A 57 0.88 16.52 -2.75
CA LEU A 57 -0.13 15.74 -3.46
C LEU A 57 -0.85 14.77 -2.51
N MET A 58 -0.12 14.17 -1.56
CA MET A 58 -0.72 13.34 -0.51
C MET A 58 -1.74 14.14 0.31
N GLU A 59 -1.39 15.33 0.77
CA GLU A 59 -2.31 16.22 1.50
C GLU A 59 -3.54 16.59 0.68
N ALA A 60 -3.37 16.83 -0.62
CA ALA A 60 -4.50 17.14 -1.51
C ALA A 60 -5.48 15.95 -1.63
N VAL A 61 -4.99 14.71 -1.73
CA VAL A 61 -5.86 13.52 -1.84
C VAL A 61 -6.42 13.05 -0.49
N LEU A 62 -5.79 13.44 0.62
CA LEU A 62 -6.09 12.95 1.95
C LEU A 62 -7.57 13.14 2.36
N PRO A 63 -8.23 14.30 2.17
CA PRO A 63 -9.65 14.46 2.51
C PRO A 63 -10.53 13.41 1.83
N GLY A 64 -10.28 13.10 0.56
CA GLY A 64 -11.02 12.06 -0.17
C GLY A 64 -10.69 10.67 0.36
N LEU A 65 -9.41 10.39 0.64
CA LEU A 65 -8.95 9.12 1.20
C LEU A 65 -9.59 8.81 2.56
N LEU A 66 -9.77 9.84 3.41
CA LEU A 66 -10.42 9.71 4.72
C LEU A 66 -11.91 9.37 4.63
N GLN A 67 -12.58 9.68 3.52
CA GLN A 67 -13.99 9.30 3.29
C GLN A 67 -14.14 7.85 2.81
N MET A 68 -13.06 7.21 2.35
CA MET A 68 -13.10 5.83 1.87
C MET A 68 -13.10 4.84 3.05
N ASP A 69 -13.75 3.68 2.88
CA ASP A 69 -13.71 2.58 3.85
C ASP A 69 -12.40 1.79 3.68
N ILE A 70 -11.31 2.38 4.15
CA ILE A 70 -9.96 1.80 4.13
C ILE A 70 -9.30 1.89 5.51
N GLU A 71 -8.23 1.16 5.70
CA GLU A 71 -7.25 1.37 6.76
C GLU A 71 -5.95 1.91 6.16
N LEU A 72 -5.29 2.83 6.87
CA LEU A 72 -4.10 3.52 6.40
C LEU A 72 -2.92 3.31 7.35
N LEU A 73 -1.85 2.70 6.84
CA LEU A 73 -0.58 2.53 7.53
C LEU A 73 0.44 3.52 6.99
N ILE A 74 1.12 4.24 7.87
CA ILE A 74 2.20 5.16 7.51
C ILE A 74 3.48 4.70 8.18
N LEU A 75 4.60 4.68 7.45
CA LEU A 75 5.90 4.46 8.09
C LEU A 75 6.36 5.74 8.79
N GLY A 76 6.81 5.63 10.04
CA GLY A 76 7.32 6.72 10.87
C GLY A 76 8.67 7.28 10.39
N LYS A 77 8.70 7.82 9.18
CA LYS A 77 9.85 8.41 8.47
C LYS A 77 9.37 9.67 7.76
N GLY A 78 10.18 10.73 7.70
CA GLY A 78 9.79 11.95 6.98
C GLY A 78 10.12 13.26 7.69
N SER A 79 9.47 14.34 7.24
CA SER A 79 9.64 15.67 7.84
C SER A 79 8.68 15.88 9.04
N SER A 80 9.00 16.86 9.89
CA SER A 80 8.19 17.20 11.06
C SER A 80 6.77 17.65 10.72
N HIS A 81 6.59 18.33 9.59
CA HIS A 81 5.29 18.78 9.09
C HIS A 81 4.34 17.59 8.88
N TYR A 82 4.73 16.64 8.02
CA TYR A 82 3.91 15.45 7.77
C TYR A 82 3.82 14.52 8.98
N GLY A 83 4.88 14.44 9.79
CA GLY A 83 4.84 13.69 11.06
C GLY A 83 3.77 14.22 12.00
N SER A 84 3.64 15.55 12.12
CA SER A 84 2.61 16.19 12.94
C SER A 84 1.21 15.92 12.38
N LEU A 85 1.03 16.09 11.06
CA LEU A 85 -0.21 15.79 10.35
C LEU A 85 -0.68 14.35 10.60
N PHE A 86 0.17 13.35 10.35
CA PHE A 86 -0.20 11.95 10.54
C PHE A 86 -0.43 11.59 12.01
N THR A 87 0.29 12.22 12.93
CA THR A 87 0.08 12.01 14.38
C THR A 87 -1.31 12.51 14.79
N GLU A 88 -1.72 13.69 14.30
CA GLU A 88 -3.07 14.20 14.54
C GLU A 88 -4.15 13.31 13.93
N LEU A 89 -3.93 12.83 12.71
CA LEU A 89 -4.85 11.91 12.02
C LEU A 89 -4.98 10.57 12.75
N ALA A 90 -3.87 9.96 13.17
CA ALA A 90 -3.88 8.71 13.94
C ALA A 90 -4.60 8.88 15.28
N ARG A 91 -4.45 10.04 15.94
CA ARG A 91 -5.22 10.36 17.16
C ARG A 91 -6.71 10.54 16.89
N THR A 92 -7.06 11.12 15.74
CA THR A 92 -8.45 11.40 15.35
C THR A 92 -9.17 10.13 14.87
N TYR A 93 -8.44 9.24 14.21
CA TYR A 93 -8.96 8.00 13.61
C TYR A 93 -8.18 6.75 14.10
N PRO A 94 -8.18 6.45 15.40
CA PRO A 94 -7.30 5.43 16.00
C PRO A 94 -7.58 4.00 15.53
N HIS A 95 -8.78 3.73 15.02
CA HIS A 95 -9.16 2.41 14.47
C HIS A 95 -9.06 2.34 12.93
N LYS A 96 -8.38 3.31 12.32
CA LYS A 96 -8.28 3.45 10.86
C LYS A 96 -6.88 3.85 10.40
N ILE A 97 -6.17 4.66 11.17
CA ILE A 97 -4.88 5.23 10.80
C ILE A 97 -3.85 4.92 11.86
N ALA A 98 -2.72 4.34 11.45
CA ALA A 98 -1.62 4.03 12.35
C ALA A 98 -0.28 4.43 11.73
N ILE A 99 0.61 4.91 12.59
CA ILE A 99 2.01 5.14 12.25
C ILE A 99 2.81 3.97 12.81
N LEU A 100 3.47 3.23 11.93
CA LEU A 100 4.35 2.13 12.31
C LEU A 100 5.79 2.66 12.49
N PRO A 101 6.56 2.10 13.44
CA PRO A 101 7.94 2.52 13.63
C PRO A 101 8.78 2.20 12.40
N ASN A 102 9.80 3.03 12.11
CA ASN A 102 10.76 2.81 11.03
C ASN A 102 11.79 1.74 11.41
N GLU A 103 11.29 0.53 11.63
CA GLU A 103 12.05 -0.63 12.06
C GLU A 103 11.80 -1.79 11.10
N GLU A 104 12.83 -2.61 10.86
CA GLU A 104 12.79 -3.68 9.87
C GLU A 104 11.61 -4.65 10.07
N VAL A 105 11.29 -5.00 11.32
CA VAL A 105 10.17 -5.90 11.63
C VAL A 105 8.83 -5.23 11.30
N ALA A 106 8.65 -3.95 11.64
CA ALA A 106 7.42 -3.22 11.37
C ALA A 106 7.21 -3.01 9.87
N ILE A 107 8.27 -2.72 9.11
CA ILE A 107 8.24 -2.63 7.65
C ILE A 107 7.79 -3.95 7.02
N ARG A 108 8.36 -5.08 7.47
CA ARG A 108 7.97 -6.43 6.97
C ARG A 108 6.50 -6.74 7.29
N LYS A 109 6.03 -6.43 8.51
CA LYS A 109 4.61 -6.59 8.89
C LYS A 109 3.69 -5.71 8.03
N MET A 110 4.07 -4.45 7.78
CA MET A 110 3.33 -3.53 6.92
C MET A 110 3.11 -4.13 5.53
N TYR A 111 4.17 -4.57 4.85
CA TYR A 111 4.06 -5.15 3.51
C TYR A 111 3.30 -6.48 3.47
N ALA A 112 3.44 -7.30 4.52
CA ALA A 112 2.68 -8.54 4.62
C ALA A 112 1.18 -8.33 4.85
N ALA A 113 0.78 -7.21 5.46
CA ALA A 113 -0.61 -6.87 5.75
C ALA A 113 -1.29 -6.02 4.66
N ALA A 114 -0.54 -5.10 4.04
CA ALA A 114 -1.08 -4.13 3.10
C ALA A 114 -1.52 -4.77 1.77
N ASP A 115 -2.66 -4.32 1.25
CA ASP A 115 -3.11 -4.64 -0.11
C ASP A 115 -2.50 -3.68 -1.13
N ILE A 116 -2.42 -2.39 -0.77
CA ILE A 116 -2.09 -1.29 -1.66
C ILE A 116 -0.94 -0.47 -1.06
N ALA A 117 -0.01 0.00 -1.90
CA ALA A 117 1.01 0.98 -1.53
C ALA A 117 0.82 2.27 -2.35
N LEU A 118 0.79 3.42 -1.68
CA LEU A 118 0.72 4.74 -2.32
C LEU A 118 2.12 5.31 -2.51
N PHE A 119 2.44 5.63 -3.77
CA PHE A 119 3.62 6.37 -4.15
C PHE A 119 3.20 7.65 -4.88
N PHE A 120 3.73 8.79 -4.47
CA PHE A 120 3.48 10.09 -5.12
C PHE A 120 4.72 10.64 -5.86
N GLU A 121 5.88 10.02 -5.62
CA GLU A 121 7.13 10.28 -6.34
C GLU A 121 7.29 9.38 -7.58
N ASP A 122 8.35 9.59 -8.38
CA ASP A 122 8.64 8.69 -9.50
C ASP A 122 9.03 7.30 -8.97
N PRO A 123 8.34 6.23 -9.39
CA PRO A 123 8.67 4.85 -9.01
C PRO A 123 10.13 4.44 -9.22
N LYS A 124 10.86 5.07 -10.15
CA LYS A 124 12.27 4.77 -10.40
C LYS A 124 13.21 5.24 -9.29
N GLU A 125 12.78 6.22 -8.50
CA GLU A 125 13.53 6.79 -7.39
C GLU A 125 13.13 6.17 -6.04
N CYS A 126 12.14 5.27 -6.05
CA CYS A 126 11.54 4.70 -4.85
C CYS A 126 12.21 3.39 -4.43
N GLU A 127 12.94 3.40 -3.33
CA GLU A 127 13.64 2.23 -2.78
C GLU A 127 12.66 1.19 -2.18
N GLU A 128 11.47 1.64 -1.78
CA GLU A 128 10.43 0.84 -1.15
C GLU A 128 9.67 -0.05 -2.16
N LEU A 129 9.64 0.33 -3.44
CA LEU A 129 8.83 -0.33 -4.47
C LEU A 129 9.19 -1.81 -4.69
N PRO A 130 10.47 -2.22 -4.88
CA PRO A 130 10.79 -3.63 -5.12
C PRO A 130 10.36 -4.53 -3.95
N LEU A 131 10.48 -4.03 -2.72
CA LEU A 131 10.06 -4.77 -1.54
C LEU A 131 8.52 -4.88 -1.47
N ALA A 132 7.78 -3.80 -1.74
CA ALA A 132 6.32 -3.84 -1.81
C ALA A 132 5.82 -4.88 -2.85
N LEU A 133 6.40 -4.86 -4.06
CA LEU A 133 6.09 -5.80 -5.14
C LEU A 133 6.37 -7.25 -4.73
N SER A 134 7.50 -7.52 -4.06
CA SER A 134 7.87 -8.86 -3.61
C SER A 134 6.90 -9.47 -2.58
N TYR A 135 6.11 -8.62 -1.91
CA TYR A 135 5.05 -9.02 -0.98
C TYR A 135 3.66 -9.07 -1.62
N GLY A 136 3.54 -8.80 -2.93
CA GLY A 136 2.26 -8.69 -3.62
C GLY A 136 1.43 -7.52 -3.07
N VAL A 137 2.07 -6.41 -2.72
CA VAL A 137 1.41 -5.14 -2.41
C VAL A 137 1.29 -4.37 -3.72
N VAL A 138 0.07 -3.98 -4.10
CA VAL A 138 -0.19 -3.37 -5.40
C VAL A 138 0.11 -1.86 -5.34
N PRO A 139 1.04 -1.34 -6.15
CA PRO A 139 1.38 0.07 -6.16
C PRO A 139 0.30 0.91 -6.87
N ILE A 140 0.01 2.08 -6.31
CA ILE A 140 -0.58 3.20 -7.02
C ILE A 140 0.51 4.26 -7.15
N ALA A 141 0.80 4.70 -8.38
CA ALA A 141 1.94 5.59 -8.62
C ALA A 141 1.80 6.44 -9.89
N PRO A 142 2.61 7.50 -10.06
CA PRO A 142 2.74 8.18 -11.33
C PRO A 142 3.19 7.24 -12.44
N SER A 143 2.79 7.54 -13.68
CA SER A 143 3.16 6.77 -14.87
C SER A 143 4.68 6.62 -15.00
N THR A 144 5.12 5.39 -15.27
CA THR A 144 6.53 5.00 -15.29
C THR A 144 6.75 3.82 -16.23
N LYS A 145 8.01 3.50 -16.51
CA LYS A 145 8.39 2.26 -17.20
C LYS A 145 8.68 1.09 -16.25
N ALA A 146 8.76 1.36 -14.94
CA ALA A 146 9.01 0.33 -13.93
C ALA A 146 7.77 -0.49 -13.58
N LEU A 147 6.58 -0.02 -13.97
CA LEU A 147 5.28 -0.60 -13.68
C LEU A 147 4.44 -0.59 -14.96
N GLU A 148 3.49 -1.50 -15.03
CA GLU A 148 2.49 -1.58 -16.09
C GLU A 148 1.11 -1.31 -15.47
N ASP A 149 0.37 -0.35 -16.03
CA ASP A 149 -0.97 -0.03 -15.56
C ASP A 149 -1.92 -1.20 -15.76
N TYR A 150 -2.71 -1.52 -14.74
CA TYR A 150 -3.63 -2.65 -14.82
C TYR A 150 -4.71 -2.41 -15.88
N ASN A 151 -4.78 -3.33 -16.84
CA ASN A 151 -5.79 -3.37 -17.87
C ASN A 151 -6.72 -4.57 -17.64
N PRO A 152 -7.98 -4.33 -17.21
CA PRO A 152 -8.92 -5.41 -16.92
C PRO A 152 -9.34 -6.22 -18.17
N VAL A 153 -9.20 -5.66 -19.38
CA VAL A 153 -9.51 -6.39 -20.63
C VAL A 153 -8.43 -7.42 -20.94
N GLN A 154 -7.17 -7.11 -20.62
CA GLN A 154 -6.04 -8.00 -20.84
C GLN A 154 -5.72 -8.85 -19.60
N GLU A 155 -6.36 -8.56 -18.47
CA GLU A 155 -6.04 -9.11 -17.15
C GLU A 155 -4.55 -8.97 -16.81
N ALA A 156 -3.90 -7.91 -17.29
CA ALA A 156 -2.46 -7.69 -17.25
C ALA A 156 -2.11 -6.36 -16.57
N GLY A 157 -0.87 -6.25 -16.10
CA GLY A 157 -0.37 -5.11 -15.32
C GLY A 157 -0.17 -5.44 -13.84
N ASN A 158 0.63 -4.60 -13.18
CA ASN A 158 1.12 -4.82 -11.81
C ASN A 158 0.99 -3.57 -10.93
N GLY A 159 0.13 -2.63 -11.31
CA GLY A 159 -0.13 -1.41 -10.53
C GLY A 159 -1.29 -0.59 -11.10
N PHE A 160 -1.62 0.49 -10.42
CA PHE A 160 -2.59 1.49 -10.88
C PHE A 160 -1.87 2.82 -11.08
N LEU A 161 -1.65 3.19 -12.33
CA LEU A 161 -0.88 4.36 -12.69
C LEU A 161 -1.76 5.57 -13.00
N TYR A 162 -1.17 6.75 -12.88
CA TYR A 162 -1.78 8.01 -13.30
C TYR A 162 -0.76 8.89 -14.04
N GLU A 163 -1.19 9.52 -15.13
CA GLU A 163 -0.26 10.25 -16.02
C GLU A 163 0.19 11.58 -15.42
N GLU A 164 -0.77 12.43 -15.03
CA GLU A 164 -0.47 13.75 -14.48
C GLU A 164 -0.41 13.71 -12.95
N LYS A 165 0.65 14.31 -12.39
CA LYS A 165 0.83 14.45 -10.93
C LYS A 165 -0.08 15.54 -10.36
N ASN A 166 -1.38 15.30 -10.37
CA ASN A 166 -2.39 16.14 -9.73
C ASN A 166 -3.39 15.31 -8.94
N MET A 167 -4.10 15.98 -8.03
CA MET A 167 -5.03 15.36 -7.08
C MET A 167 -6.09 14.50 -7.79
N TRP A 168 -6.66 14.97 -8.90
CA TRP A 168 -7.76 14.28 -9.58
C TRP A 168 -7.30 12.96 -10.20
N ASN A 169 -6.16 12.95 -10.88
CA ASN A 169 -5.60 11.76 -11.50
C ASN A 169 -5.12 10.74 -10.47
N ALA A 170 -4.43 11.20 -9.42
CA ALA A 170 -4.02 10.33 -8.32
C ALA A 170 -5.23 9.72 -7.60
N PHE A 171 -6.26 10.53 -7.32
CA PHE A 171 -7.49 10.05 -6.68
C PHE A 171 -8.28 9.09 -7.58
N ALA A 172 -8.33 9.33 -8.89
CA ALA A 172 -8.94 8.39 -9.83
C ALA A 172 -8.24 7.03 -9.81
N ALA A 173 -6.90 7.00 -9.79
CA ALA A 173 -6.14 5.76 -9.66
C ALA A 173 -6.41 5.03 -8.32
N ILE A 174 -6.52 5.78 -7.21
CA ILE A 174 -6.93 5.24 -5.90
C ILE A 174 -8.31 4.57 -5.99
N VAL A 175 -9.30 5.25 -6.58
CA VAL A 175 -10.65 4.70 -6.74
C VAL A 175 -10.63 3.45 -7.62
N ARG A 176 -9.91 3.47 -8.76
CA ARG A 176 -9.78 2.26 -9.61
C ARG A 176 -9.22 1.07 -8.84
N ALA A 177 -8.17 1.29 -8.05
CA ALA A 177 -7.55 0.24 -7.25
C ALA A 177 -8.51 -0.32 -6.19
N LEU A 178 -9.20 0.56 -5.45
CA LEU A 178 -10.15 0.15 -4.40
C LEU A 178 -11.36 -0.58 -4.96
N GLU A 179 -11.89 -0.15 -6.11
CA GLU A 179 -13.00 -0.85 -6.78
C GLU A 179 -12.55 -2.22 -7.31
N THR A 180 -11.36 -2.31 -7.90
CA THR A 180 -10.80 -3.60 -8.36
C THR A 180 -10.49 -4.55 -7.20
N ASN A 181 -10.05 -4.04 -6.05
CA ASN A 181 -9.74 -4.86 -4.86
C ASN A 181 -10.95 -5.65 -4.35
N LYS A 182 -12.18 -5.20 -4.64
CA LYS A 182 -13.42 -5.92 -4.31
C LYS A 182 -13.59 -7.23 -5.09
N PHE A 183 -12.79 -7.45 -6.14
CA PHE A 183 -12.82 -8.64 -6.99
C PHE A 183 -11.57 -9.50 -6.72
N PRO A 184 -11.66 -10.55 -5.87
CA PRO A 184 -10.48 -11.27 -5.39
C PRO A 184 -9.74 -12.04 -6.48
N PHE A 185 -10.40 -12.39 -7.59
CA PHE A 185 -9.76 -13.07 -8.71
C PHE A 185 -8.81 -12.10 -9.43
N ASP A 186 -9.33 -10.97 -9.89
CA ASP A 186 -8.57 -9.91 -10.55
C ASP A 186 -7.44 -9.40 -9.65
N TRP A 187 -7.76 -9.13 -8.38
CA TRP A 187 -6.76 -8.65 -7.44
C TRP A 187 -5.59 -9.62 -7.26
N ARG A 188 -5.86 -10.93 -7.16
CA ARG A 188 -4.81 -11.94 -7.04
C ARG A 188 -3.95 -12.02 -8.30
N THR A 189 -4.52 -11.80 -9.48
CA THR A 189 -3.75 -11.74 -10.73
C THR A 189 -2.75 -10.58 -10.69
N ILE A 190 -3.20 -9.39 -10.29
CA ILE A 190 -2.31 -8.22 -10.13
C ILE A 190 -1.20 -8.51 -9.11
N GLN A 191 -1.54 -9.08 -7.96
CA GLN A 191 -0.56 -9.43 -6.92
C GLN A 191 0.49 -10.43 -7.41
N LYS A 192 0.11 -11.40 -8.24
CA LYS A 192 1.06 -12.34 -8.86
C LYS A 192 2.02 -11.61 -9.80
N HIS A 193 1.51 -10.75 -10.68
CA HIS A 193 2.35 -9.93 -11.56
C HIS A 193 3.31 -9.03 -10.77
N CYS A 194 2.87 -8.46 -9.64
CA CYS A 194 3.77 -7.73 -8.74
C CYS A 194 4.93 -8.63 -8.28
N MET A 195 4.63 -9.82 -7.74
CA MET A 195 5.66 -10.72 -7.22
C MET A 195 6.57 -11.28 -8.32
N GLU A 196 6.06 -11.49 -9.53
CA GLU A 196 6.83 -11.99 -10.68
C GLU A 196 7.77 -10.93 -11.26
N SER A 197 7.40 -9.64 -11.19
CA SER A 197 8.21 -8.54 -11.72
C SER A 197 9.53 -8.28 -10.99
N VAL A 198 9.74 -8.92 -9.83
CA VAL A 198 10.94 -8.75 -8.98
C VAL A 198 11.69 -10.05 -8.72
N ASN A 199 11.31 -11.15 -9.39
CA ASN A 199 11.99 -12.44 -9.30
C ASN A 199 13.18 -12.56 -10.25
#